data_AF-A0A258SYY6-F1
#
_entry.id   AF-A0A258SYY6-F1
#
_cell.length_a   1.000
_cell.length_b   1.000
_cell.length_c   1.000
_cell.angle_alpha   90.00
_cell.angle_beta   90.00
_cell.angle_gamma   90.00
#
_symmetry.space_group_name_H-M   'P 1'
#
loop_
_entity.id
_entity.type
_entity.pdbx_description
1 polymer ?
#
loop_
_entity_poly.entity_id
_entity_poly.type
_entity_poly.pdbx_seq_one_letter_code
_entity_poly.pdbx_strand_id
1 'polypeptide(L)'
;MSDMLILGTRKGTIIVDRIDSHWRPRPIVHAGVPVCYATRDPRNGTLWASLDHGHWGPKLSRSRDGGATWEELRSLKYPVGARYIVKYLPTPDFNPNSPSAQPEYADATVLKIWNIAFGHADQPNRLYAGTIPGGLFFSDDGGDSWTLNRPLWSHHSRGGDLFAGDATTVNQWNGTPASIDYGVFEPGIHSIVVDPRDAHHLYVAVSTAGVIESTDGGQSWQARNSGMLMDYLPNPESEWGHDPHFVTHCPAQPDHLWQQNHCGVFYSDDGAKRWHKVSMPNLGVNFGFPIAADIKDGRTAWVVPANVDSERMAIKGGLFVARTTDGGQSWQTFRKGLPQENAYDIVLRHGLDVSGDDVCFGSTTGNVYLSEDRGETWQCLGSNFPPIYSVRFG
;
A
#
# COMPACT_ATOMS: atom_id res chain seq x y z
N MET A 1 -18.85 -13.53 -5.67
CA MET A 1 -18.05 -12.87 -6.71
C MET A 1 -18.44 -11.41 -6.72
N SER A 2 -17.48 -10.51 -6.76
CA SER A 2 -17.75 -9.07 -6.86
C SER A 2 -18.27 -8.76 -8.27
N ASP A 3 -19.14 -7.77 -8.36
CA ASP A 3 -19.73 -7.27 -9.61
C ASP A 3 -19.07 -5.96 -10.10
N MET A 4 -18.04 -5.49 -9.38
CA MET A 4 -17.39 -4.20 -9.62
C MET A 4 -15.87 -4.28 -9.40
N LEU A 5 -15.13 -3.62 -10.28
CA LEU A 5 -13.73 -3.26 -10.07
C LEU A 5 -13.60 -1.74 -10.06
N ILE A 6 -12.75 -1.24 -9.18
CA ILE A 6 -12.44 0.18 -9.03
C ILE A 6 -10.95 0.35 -9.27
N LEU A 7 -10.60 1.13 -10.29
CA LEU A 7 -9.24 1.38 -10.72
C LEU A 7 -8.86 2.82 -10.41
N GLY A 8 -7.86 3.03 -9.55
CA GLY A 8 -7.19 4.33 -9.42
C GLY A 8 -6.10 4.43 -10.49
N THR A 9 -6.13 5.47 -11.31
CA THR A 9 -5.21 5.61 -12.45
C THR A 9 -4.55 6.99 -12.48
N ARG A 10 -3.52 7.15 -13.31
CA ARG A 10 -2.87 8.44 -13.56
C ARG A 10 -3.80 9.53 -14.13
N LYS A 11 -4.97 9.18 -14.67
CA LYS A 11 -5.88 10.13 -15.33
C LYS A 11 -7.30 10.13 -14.78
N GLY A 12 -7.57 9.44 -13.68
CA GLY A 12 -8.88 9.42 -13.04
C GLY A 12 -9.19 8.07 -12.40
N THR A 13 -10.44 7.91 -11.97
CA THR A 13 -10.99 6.63 -11.51
C THR A 13 -11.75 5.97 -12.63
N ILE A 14 -11.52 4.68 -12.85
CA ILE A 14 -12.29 3.86 -13.78
C ILE A 14 -13.04 2.82 -12.96
N ILE A 15 -14.36 2.76 -13.12
CA ILE A 15 -15.19 1.68 -12.57
C ILE A 15 -15.45 0.70 -13.71
N VAL A 16 -15.30 -0.60 -13.45
CA VAL A 16 -15.59 -1.67 -14.41
C VAL A 16 -16.66 -2.55 -13.80
N ASP A 17 -17.82 -2.64 -14.44
CA ASP A 17 -18.94 -3.46 -13.95
C ASP A 17 -18.96 -4.81 -14.64
N ARG A 18 -19.45 -5.83 -13.94
CA ARG A 18 -19.80 -7.13 -14.50
C ARG A 18 -21.26 -7.13 -14.96
N ILE A 19 -21.49 -7.15 -16.27
CA ILE A 19 -22.80 -7.13 -16.91
C ILE A 19 -22.88 -8.32 -17.89
N ASP A 20 -23.87 -9.19 -17.72
CA ASP A 20 -24.07 -10.39 -18.55
C ASP A 20 -22.78 -11.25 -18.68
N SER A 21 -22.08 -11.46 -17.55
CA SER A 21 -20.78 -12.16 -17.48
C SER A 21 -19.62 -11.49 -18.23
N HIS A 22 -19.77 -10.22 -18.65
CA HIS A 22 -18.73 -9.43 -19.27
C HIS A 22 -18.35 -8.22 -18.43
N TRP A 23 -17.06 -7.94 -18.32
CA TRP A 23 -16.55 -6.77 -17.63
C TRP A 23 -16.52 -5.57 -18.58
N ARG A 24 -17.19 -4.47 -18.22
CA ARG A 24 -17.30 -3.27 -19.05
C ARG A 24 -16.91 -2.01 -18.27
N PRO A 25 -15.92 -1.24 -18.73
CA PRO A 25 -15.56 0.01 -18.09
C PRO A 25 -16.64 1.08 -18.31
N ARG A 26 -16.94 1.85 -17.27
CA ARG A 26 -17.70 3.09 -17.35
C ARG A 26 -16.82 4.22 -17.92
N PRO A 27 -17.42 5.34 -18.36
CA PRO A 27 -16.68 6.57 -18.59
C PRO A 27 -15.85 6.95 -17.36
N ILE A 28 -14.64 7.44 -17.58
CA ILE A 28 -13.72 7.84 -16.52
C ILE A 28 -14.31 8.98 -15.68
N VAL A 29 -14.19 8.88 -14.35
CA VAL A 29 -14.52 9.96 -13.41
C VAL A 29 -13.24 10.55 -12.85
N HIS A 30 -13.29 11.77 -12.30
CA HIS A 30 -12.08 12.53 -11.94
C HIS A 30 -11.12 12.73 -13.15
N ALA A 31 -11.69 12.96 -14.34
CA ALA A 31 -10.93 12.98 -15.60
C ALA A 31 -9.76 13.98 -15.58
N GLY A 32 -8.58 13.49 -15.93
CA GLY A 32 -7.33 14.28 -15.95
C GLY A 32 -6.65 14.42 -14.59
N VAL A 33 -7.27 13.96 -13.50
CA VAL A 33 -6.73 14.01 -12.14
C VAL A 33 -6.12 12.65 -11.78
N PRO A 34 -4.84 12.56 -11.38
CA PRO A 34 -4.29 11.32 -10.88
C PRO A 34 -5.02 10.83 -9.62
N VAL A 35 -5.37 9.55 -9.57
CA VAL A 35 -6.03 8.90 -8.45
C VAL A 35 -5.14 7.77 -7.96
N CYS A 36 -4.47 7.95 -6.83
CA CYS A 36 -3.50 6.97 -6.36
C CYS A 36 -4.14 5.74 -5.72
N TYR A 37 -5.29 5.92 -5.06
CA TYR A 37 -6.01 4.84 -4.40
C TYR A 37 -7.52 5.05 -4.56
N ALA A 38 -8.24 4.03 -5.02
CA ALA A 38 -9.69 4.04 -5.05
C ALA A 38 -10.22 2.70 -4.55
N THR A 39 -11.29 2.72 -3.76
CA THR A 39 -11.80 1.53 -3.05
C THR A 39 -13.28 1.69 -2.66
N ARG A 40 -13.92 0.61 -2.24
CA ARG A 40 -15.28 0.59 -1.68
C ARG A 40 -15.21 0.27 -0.19
N ASP A 41 -15.94 1.05 0.62
CA ASP A 41 -16.16 0.72 2.03
C ASP A 41 -17.07 -0.52 2.11
N PRO A 42 -16.59 -1.68 2.58
CA PRO A 42 -17.38 -2.91 2.58
C PRO A 42 -18.57 -2.84 3.55
N ARG A 43 -18.58 -1.88 4.48
CA ARG A 43 -19.61 -1.76 5.53
C ARG A 43 -20.86 -1.04 5.05
N ASN A 44 -20.71 -0.06 4.15
CA ASN A 44 -21.80 0.81 3.71
C ASN A 44 -21.86 1.01 2.19
N GLY A 45 -20.88 0.50 1.43
CA GLY A 45 -20.82 0.57 -0.02
C GLY A 45 -20.37 1.92 -0.60
N THR A 46 -19.98 2.89 0.23
CA THR A 46 -19.44 4.18 -0.22
C THR A 46 -18.14 3.96 -1.00
N LEU A 47 -18.05 4.53 -2.20
CA LEU A 47 -16.81 4.54 -2.97
C LEU A 47 -15.94 5.71 -2.53
N TRP A 48 -14.63 5.49 -2.48
CA TRP A 48 -13.63 6.47 -2.08
C TRP A 48 -12.55 6.57 -3.15
N ALA A 49 -12.07 7.79 -3.40
CA ALA A 49 -10.95 8.07 -4.29
C ALA A 49 -10.01 9.09 -3.64
N SER A 50 -8.73 8.75 -3.59
CA SER A 50 -7.65 9.65 -3.20
C SER A 50 -7.07 10.34 -4.44
N LEU A 51 -7.34 11.63 -4.56
CA LEU A 51 -6.94 12.47 -5.68
C LEU A 51 -5.59 13.13 -5.39
N ASP A 52 -4.67 13.06 -6.34
CA ASP A 52 -3.31 13.60 -6.26
C ASP A 52 -3.17 14.77 -7.25
N HIS A 53 -3.82 15.88 -6.90
CA HIS A 53 -3.79 17.10 -7.71
C HIS A 53 -2.42 17.78 -7.62
N GLY A 54 -1.68 17.78 -8.74
CA GLY A 54 -0.36 18.41 -8.81
C GLY A 54 -0.33 19.93 -8.54
N HIS A 55 -1.45 20.64 -8.74
CA HIS A 55 -1.52 22.11 -8.54
C HIS A 55 -2.22 22.51 -7.22
N TRP A 56 -3.23 21.75 -6.79
CA TRP A 56 -4.09 22.12 -5.65
C TRP A 56 -3.90 21.24 -4.41
N GLY A 57 -2.92 20.32 -4.47
CA GLY A 57 -2.61 19.35 -3.43
C GLY A 57 -3.67 18.25 -3.31
N PRO A 58 -3.39 17.19 -2.54
CA PRO A 58 -4.22 16.01 -2.48
C PRO A 58 -5.63 16.29 -1.94
N LYS A 59 -6.61 15.50 -2.36
CA LYS A 59 -8.02 15.58 -1.96
C LYS A 59 -8.60 14.19 -1.78
N LEU A 60 -9.69 14.09 -1.03
CA LEU A 60 -10.55 12.92 -1.02
C LEU A 60 -11.83 13.22 -1.78
N SER A 61 -12.33 12.22 -2.48
CA SER A 61 -13.63 12.24 -3.12
C SER A 61 -14.40 10.98 -2.72
N ARG A 62 -15.71 11.10 -2.48
CA ARG A 62 -16.57 9.95 -2.15
C ARG A 62 -17.84 9.91 -2.99
N SER A 63 -18.35 8.72 -3.22
CA SER A 63 -19.64 8.49 -3.88
C SER A 63 -20.50 7.54 -3.06
N ARG A 64 -21.78 7.89 -2.89
CA ARG A 64 -22.78 7.09 -2.15
C ARG A 64 -23.85 6.47 -3.05
N ASP A 65 -23.73 6.66 -4.36
CA ASP A 65 -24.69 6.19 -5.38
C ASP A 65 -24.02 5.25 -6.40
N GLY A 66 -23.03 4.49 -5.94
CA GLY A 66 -22.32 3.51 -6.76
C GLY A 66 -21.42 4.15 -7.84
N GLY A 67 -21.00 5.40 -7.66
CA GLY A 67 -20.08 6.10 -8.55
C GLY A 67 -20.74 7.00 -9.58
N ALA A 68 -22.06 7.25 -9.49
CA ALA A 68 -22.78 8.12 -10.43
C ALA A 68 -22.50 9.60 -10.15
N THR A 69 -22.42 9.98 -8.88
CA THR A 69 -21.99 11.32 -8.44
C THR A 69 -20.89 11.22 -7.38
N TRP A 70 -20.04 12.24 -7.35
CA TRP A 70 -18.88 12.30 -6.46
C TRP A 70 -18.83 13.65 -5.74
N GLU A 71 -18.63 13.58 -4.43
CA GLU A 71 -18.46 14.72 -3.53
C GLU A 71 -16.98 14.87 -3.18
N GLU A 72 -16.38 16.03 -3.48
CA GLU A 72 -15.05 16.36 -2.98
C GLU A 72 -15.12 16.77 -1.50
N LEU A 73 -14.27 16.16 -0.68
CA LEU A 73 -14.20 16.41 0.74
C LEU A 73 -13.06 17.36 1.08
N ARG A 74 -13.15 17.96 2.27
CA ARG A 74 -12.08 18.78 2.80
C ARG A 74 -10.82 17.93 2.94
N SER A 75 -9.71 18.42 2.37
CA SER A 75 -8.43 17.70 2.45
C SER A 75 -7.92 17.59 3.88
N LEU A 76 -7.19 16.50 4.14
CA LEU A 76 -6.43 16.26 5.36
C LEU A 76 -5.31 17.30 5.46
N LYS A 77 -5.03 17.74 6.68
CA LYS A 77 -3.95 18.67 6.97
C LYS A 77 -3.23 18.25 8.23
N TYR A 78 -1.91 18.33 8.19
CA TYR A 78 -1.13 18.29 9.40
C TYR A 78 -1.50 19.49 10.30
N PRO A 79 -1.57 19.29 11.63
CA PRO A 79 -1.83 20.39 12.56
C PRO A 79 -0.66 21.37 12.53
N VAL A 80 -0.94 22.63 12.88
CA VAL A 80 0.10 23.68 12.98
C VAL A 80 1.23 23.23 13.91
N GLY A 81 2.47 23.44 13.48
CA GLY A 81 3.69 23.03 14.20
C GLY A 81 4.10 21.57 13.97
N ALA A 82 3.33 20.79 13.21
CA ALA A 82 3.79 19.46 12.80
C ALA A 82 5.00 19.61 11.89
N ARG A 83 6.11 18.99 12.28
CA ARG A 83 7.36 18.98 11.53
C ARG A 83 7.99 17.59 11.57
N TYR A 84 8.89 17.32 10.65
CA TYR A 84 9.63 16.06 10.57
C TYR A 84 11.11 16.33 10.30
N ILE A 85 11.96 15.36 10.64
CA ILE A 85 13.40 15.43 10.36
C ILE A 85 13.63 15.17 8.88
N VAL A 86 14.19 16.15 8.19
CA VAL A 86 14.42 16.14 6.74
C VAL A 86 15.36 15.00 6.34
N LYS A 87 15.00 14.30 5.27
CA LYS A 87 15.89 13.33 4.62
C LYS A 87 16.27 13.84 3.24
N TYR A 88 17.57 13.87 2.97
CA TYR A 88 18.07 14.25 1.65
C TYR A 88 18.09 13.05 0.71
N LEU A 89 17.88 13.32 -0.57
CA LEU A 89 18.17 12.35 -1.62
C LEU A 89 19.67 12.00 -1.57
N PRO A 90 20.04 10.72 -1.62
CA PRO A 90 21.43 10.34 -1.83
C PRO A 90 21.88 10.88 -3.20
N THR A 91 22.74 11.90 -3.20
CA THR A 91 23.43 12.36 -4.40
C THR A 91 24.72 11.56 -4.59
N PRO A 92 25.35 11.54 -5.78
CA PRO A 92 26.64 10.89 -5.99
C PRO A 92 27.75 11.33 -5.01
N ASP A 93 27.62 12.54 -4.46
CA ASP A 93 28.55 13.13 -3.48
C ASP A 93 28.09 12.94 -2.01
N PHE A 94 27.01 12.19 -1.77
CA PHE A 94 26.50 11.92 -0.43
C PHE A 94 27.51 11.08 0.35
N ASN A 95 28.21 11.73 1.29
CA ASN A 95 29.09 11.06 2.23
C ASN A 95 28.32 10.66 3.50
N PRO A 96 28.00 9.38 3.70
CA PRO A 96 27.27 8.91 4.89
C PRO A 96 28.05 9.09 6.20
N ASN A 97 29.34 9.40 6.13
CA ASN A 97 30.23 9.63 7.28
C ASN A 97 30.48 11.12 7.57
N SER A 98 29.82 12.04 6.85
CA SER A 98 29.94 13.47 7.16
C SER A 98 29.29 13.73 8.53
N PRO A 99 29.98 14.38 9.49
CA PRO A 99 29.46 14.57 10.83
C PRO A 99 28.12 15.30 10.75
N SER A 100 27.09 14.69 11.34
CA SER A 100 25.73 15.24 11.35
C SER A 100 25.77 16.64 11.97
N ALA A 101 25.39 17.64 11.20
CA ALA A 101 24.79 18.83 11.77
C ALA A 101 23.60 18.40 12.66
N GLN A 102 23.18 19.28 13.57
CA GLN A 102 21.88 19.13 14.24
C GLN A 102 20.81 18.75 13.20
N PRO A 103 19.85 17.84 13.51
CA PRO A 103 18.85 17.44 12.55
C PRO A 103 18.14 18.66 11.95
N GLU A 104 18.03 18.71 10.63
CA GLU A 104 17.22 19.73 9.98
C GLU A 104 15.74 19.31 10.01
N TYR A 105 14.85 20.28 10.18
CA TYR A 105 13.42 20.06 10.25
C TYR A 105 12.70 20.80 9.14
N ALA A 106 11.65 20.18 8.61
CA ALA A 106 10.70 20.82 7.70
C ALA A 106 9.28 20.70 8.25
N ASP A 107 8.47 21.73 7.98
CA ASP A 107 7.05 21.70 8.30
C ASP A 107 6.33 20.63 7.46
N ALA A 108 5.47 19.87 8.13
CA ALA A 108 4.73 18.79 7.50
C ALA A 108 3.57 19.35 6.65
N THR A 109 3.58 18.99 5.37
CA THR A 109 2.46 19.20 4.44
C THR A 109 2.05 17.87 3.83
N VAL A 110 0.76 17.69 3.56
CA VAL A 110 0.27 16.46 2.94
C VAL A 110 0.57 16.54 1.44
N LEU A 111 1.57 15.78 0.99
CA LEU A 111 1.94 15.67 -0.42
C LEU A 111 1.04 14.66 -1.15
N LYS A 112 0.72 13.56 -0.46
CA LYS A 112 -0.14 12.49 -1.00
C LYS A 112 -0.96 11.85 0.11
N ILE A 113 -2.22 11.53 -0.18
CA ILE A 113 -3.02 10.61 0.65
C ILE A 113 -2.87 9.23 0.01
N TRP A 114 -1.91 8.44 0.47
CA TRP A 114 -1.44 7.28 -0.27
C TRP A 114 -2.35 6.06 -0.13
N ASN A 115 -3.04 5.92 1.00
CA ASN A 115 -3.95 4.81 1.26
C ASN A 115 -5.13 5.25 2.12
N ILE A 116 -6.27 4.57 1.95
CA ILE A 116 -7.47 4.68 2.79
C ILE A 116 -7.81 3.27 3.29
N ALA A 117 -8.13 3.17 4.57
CA ALA A 117 -8.65 1.97 5.19
C ALA A 117 -9.90 2.28 6.02
N PHE A 118 -10.69 1.25 6.27
CA PHE A 118 -11.96 1.35 6.96
C PHE A 118 -11.82 0.78 8.36
N GLY A 119 -12.46 1.43 9.34
CA GLY A 119 -12.51 0.91 10.70
C GLY A 119 -13.30 -0.40 10.79
N HIS A 120 -13.35 -0.94 12.01
CA HIS A 120 -14.05 -2.17 12.29
C HIS A 120 -15.57 -2.09 11.99
N ALA A 121 -16.23 -3.24 11.88
CA ALA A 121 -17.65 -3.33 11.51
C ALA A 121 -18.58 -2.62 12.50
N ASP A 122 -18.19 -2.53 13.78
CA ASP A 122 -18.92 -1.79 14.83
C ASP A 122 -18.62 -0.28 14.85
N GLN A 123 -17.68 0.18 14.02
CA GLN A 123 -17.27 1.58 13.90
C GLN A 123 -17.56 2.12 12.49
N PRO A 124 -18.82 2.18 12.04
CA PRO A 124 -19.18 2.43 10.63
C PRO A 124 -18.69 3.78 10.07
N ASN A 125 -18.41 4.75 10.95
CA ASN A 125 -17.90 6.08 10.56
C ASN A 125 -16.39 6.21 10.71
N ARG A 126 -15.71 5.21 11.28
CA ARG A 126 -14.26 5.21 11.43
C ARG A 126 -13.58 4.96 10.10
N LEU A 127 -12.67 5.86 9.73
CA LEU A 127 -11.79 5.74 8.58
C LEU A 127 -10.35 6.01 9.01
N TYR A 128 -9.41 5.46 8.25
CA TYR A 128 -7.98 5.73 8.39
C TYR A 128 -7.40 6.17 7.05
N ALA A 129 -6.41 7.06 7.10
CA ALA A 129 -5.67 7.49 5.93
C ALA A 129 -4.16 7.52 6.21
N GLY A 130 -3.39 6.94 5.30
CA GLY A 130 -1.94 6.99 5.29
C GLY A 130 -1.44 8.01 4.29
N THR A 131 -0.47 8.84 4.67
CA THR A 131 0.02 9.94 3.80
C THR A 131 1.50 9.81 3.43
N ILE A 132 1.93 10.66 2.51
CA ILE A 132 3.33 11.09 2.29
C ILE A 132 3.43 12.59 2.63
N PRO A 133 4.38 13.03 3.48
CA PRO A 133 5.20 12.22 4.38
C PRO A 133 4.35 11.34 5.31
N GLY A 134 4.95 10.30 5.88
CA GLY A 134 4.27 9.23 6.61
C GLY A 134 3.58 9.74 7.87
N GLY A 135 2.26 9.93 7.78
CA GLY A 135 1.36 10.25 8.88
C GLY A 135 0.10 9.39 8.81
N LEU A 136 -0.34 8.90 9.97
CA LEU A 136 -1.60 8.18 10.10
C LEU A 136 -2.66 9.16 10.58
N PHE A 137 -3.72 9.33 9.80
CA PHE A 137 -4.89 10.10 10.18
C PHE A 137 -6.07 9.17 10.38
N PHE A 138 -7.01 9.59 11.22
CA PHE A 138 -8.30 8.94 11.37
C PHE A 138 -9.44 9.95 11.35
N SER A 139 -10.62 9.46 10.99
CA SER A 139 -11.89 10.19 11.03
C SER A 139 -12.92 9.32 11.73
N ASP A 140 -13.76 9.93 12.56
CA ASP A 140 -14.89 9.27 13.25
C ASP A 140 -16.25 9.75 12.75
N ASP A 141 -16.26 10.64 11.74
CA ASP A 141 -17.44 11.28 11.17
C ASP A 141 -17.63 10.95 9.68
N GLY A 142 -17.10 9.79 9.24
CA GLY A 142 -17.27 9.34 7.86
C GLY A 142 -16.46 10.15 6.84
N GLY A 143 -15.36 10.77 7.28
CA GLY A 143 -14.36 11.47 6.48
C GLY A 143 -14.59 12.97 6.33
N ASP A 144 -15.53 13.55 7.07
CA ASP A 144 -15.82 14.99 7.03
C ASP A 144 -14.73 15.80 7.77
N SER A 145 -14.13 15.23 8.81
CA SER A 145 -12.95 15.76 9.50
C SER A 145 -11.93 14.67 9.83
N TRP A 146 -10.66 15.08 9.97
CA TRP A 146 -9.54 14.17 10.15
C TRP A 146 -8.61 14.64 11.27
N THR A 147 -8.14 13.69 12.08
CA THR A 147 -7.22 13.90 13.19
C THR A 147 -5.94 13.10 12.96
N LEU A 148 -4.79 13.75 13.15
CA LEU A 148 -3.49 13.08 13.14
C LEU A 148 -3.37 12.18 14.37
N ASN A 149 -2.98 10.92 14.18
CA ASN A 149 -2.55 10.04 15.27
C ASN A 149 -1.22 10.54 15.83
N ARG A 150 -1.29 11.43 16.83
CA ARG A 150 -0.12 12.01 17.50
C ARG A 150 0.80 10.96 18.14
N PRO A 151 0.30 9.89 18.79
CA PRO A 151 1.17 8.86 19.34
C PRO A 151 2.11 8.23 18.31
N LEU A 152 1.62 7.90 17.11
CA LEU A 152 2.47 7.38 16.04
C LEU A 152 3.37 8.47 15.44
N TRP A 153 2.86 9.69 15.26
CA TRP A 153 3.64 10.80 14.70
C TRP A 153 4.85 11.19 15.56
N SER A 154 4.65 11.24 16.88
CA SER A 154 5.66 11.58 17.89
C SER A 154 6.38 10.32 18.45
N HIS A 155 6.24 9.18 17.77
CA HIS A 155 6.85 7.93 18.21
C HIS A 155 8.38 8.05 18.30
N HIS A 156 9.00 7.36 19.26
CA HIS A 156 10.44 7.45 19.50
C HIS A 156 11.28 7.05 18.27
N SER A 157 10.78 6.14 17.42
CA SER A 157 11.47 5.79 16.17
C SER A 157 11.45 6.88 15.10
N ARG A 158 10.72 7.99 15.32
CA ARG A 158 10.65 9.18 14.46
C ARG A 158 11.40 10.40 15.02
N GLY A 159 12.14 10.22 16.11
CA GLY A 159 12.82 11.32 16.81
C GLY A 159 12.07 11.89 18.01
N GLY A 160 10.92 11.32 18.39
CA GLY A 160 10.12 11.75 19.54
C GLY A 160 9.15 12.89 19.22
N ASP A 161 8.73 13.64 20.25
CA ASP A 161 7.71 14.68 20.10
C ASP A 161 8.27 16.00 19.55
N LEU A 162 8.30 16.11 18.23
CA LEU A 162 8.83 17.29 17.54
C LEU A 162 7.95 18.54 17.67
N PHE A 163 6.76 18.44 18.27
CA PHE A 163 5.97 19.62 18.67
C PHE A 163 6.53 20.28 19.94
N ALA A 164 7.17 19.51 20.82
CA ALA A 164 7.67 19.98 22.11
C ALA A 164 9.09 20.56 22.04
N GLY A 165 9.81 20.32 20.95
CA GLY A 165 11.19 20.78 20.78
C GLY A 165 11.95 19.93 19.76
N ASP A 166 13.26 19.93 19.89
CA ASP A 166 14.15 19.16 19.02
C ASP A 166 14.08 17.66 19.32
N ALA A 167 14.57 16.86 18.38
CA ALA A 167 14.54 15.42 18.45
C ALA A 167 15.22 14.89 19.72
N THR A 168 14.51 14.01 20.43
CA THR A 168 15.01 13.35 21.65
C THR A 168 15.61 11.97 21.37
N THR A 169 15.38 11.44 20.16
CA THR A 169 15.81 10.11 19.73
C THR A 169 16.23 10.12 18.26
N VAL A 170 16.78 9.01 17.77
CA VAL A 170 17.18 8.87 16.37
C VAL A 170 15.97 8.62 15.48
N ASN A 171 15.87 9.34 14.36
CA ASN A 171 14.87 9.07 13.34
C ASN A 171 15.27 7.85 12.49
N GLN A 172 14.52 6.76 12.67
CA GLN A 172 14.66 5.48 11.99
C GLN A 172 13.76 5.35 10.75
N TRP A 173 12.91 6.34 10.48
CA TRP A 173 12.07 6.34 9.30
C TRP A 173 12.85 7.02 8.17
N ASN A 174 13.02 6.33 7.04
CA ASN A 174 13.74 6.85 5.89
C ASN A 174 12.78 7.06 4.70
N GLY A 175 13.30 7.56 3.59
CA GLY A 175 12.51 7.88 2.42
C GLY A 175 12.13 6.70 1.54
N THR A 176 11.29 6.97 0.56
CA THR A 176 10.95 6.05 -0.54
C THR A 176 10.91 6.81 -1.86
N PRO A 177 11.25 6.17 -3.01
CA PRO A 177 11.11 6.79 -4.33
C PRO A 177 9.70 7.28 -4.66
N ALA A 178 8.67 6.81 -3.96
CA ALA A 178 7.29 7.26 -4.15
C ALA A 178 7.06 8.75 -3.84
N SER A 179 7.98 9.42 -3.14
CA SER A 179 7.90 10.86 -2.86
C SER A 179 8.73 11.73 -3.80
N ILE A 180 9.50 11.15 -4.72
CA ILE A 180 10.45 11.89 -5.59
C ILE A 180 9.73 12.86 -6.51
N ASP A 181 8.52 12.53 -6.96
CA ASP A 181 7.70 13.41 -7.80
C ASP A 181 7.36 14.74 -7.11
N TYR A 182 7.52 14.82 -5.78
CA TYR A 182 7.33 16.04 -4.98
C TYR A 182 8.66 16.69 -4.56
N GLY A 183 9.79 16.22 -5.08
CA GLY A 183 11.12 16.76 -4.80
C GLY A 183 11.68 16.41 -3.43
N VAL A 184 11.13 15.41 -2.74
CA VAL A 184 11.55 14.98 -1.40
C VAL A 184 11.78 13.47 -1.32
N PHE A 185 12.45 13.01 -0.27
CA PHE A 185 12.70 11.58 -0.02
C PHE A 185 12.16 11.18 1.36
N GLU A 186 10.84 11.10 1.46
CA GLU A 186 10.12 10.96 2.74
C GLU A 186 9.39 9.63 2.86
N PRO A 187 9.22 9.10 4.09
CA PRO A 187 8.48 7.87 4.31
C PRO A 187 7.01 8.05 3.92
N GLY A 188 6.32 6.95 3.65
CA GLY A 188 4.88 6.94 3.45
C GLY A 188 4.20 5.75 4.14
N ILE A 189 3.00 5.99 4.66
CA ILE A 189 2.12 4.95 5.21
C ILE A 189 1.19 4.48 4.10
N HIS A 190 1.18 3.16 3.81
CA HIS A 190 0.49 2.61 2.64
C HIS A 190 -0.37 1.36 2.90
N SER A 191 -0.15 0.67 4.02
CA SER A 191 -0.98 -0.48 4.42
C SER A 191 -1.46 -0.24 5.85
N ILE A 192 -2.77 -0.10 6.03
CA ILE A 192 -3.43 0.03 7.33
C ILE A 192 -4.39 -1.14 7.45
N VAL A 193 -4.13 -2.00 8.42
CA VAL A 193 -4.87 -3.25 8.64
C VAL A 193 -5.55 -3.16 10.00
N VAL A 194 -6.88 -3.28 10.02
CA VAL A 194 -7.69 -3.38 11.24
C VAL A 194 -7.99 -4.86 11.46
N ASP A 195 -7.73 -5.38 12.67
CA ASP A 195 -8.09 -6.76 13.00
C ASP A 195 -9.63 -6.89 13.05
N PRO A 196 -10.23 -7.84 12.31
CA PRO A 196 -11.68 -8.04 12.32
C PRO A 196 -12.22 -8.64 13.64
N ARG A 197 -11.35 -9.02 14.59
CA ARG A 197 -11.71 -9.52 15.92
C ARG A 197 -11.77 -8.42 16.97
N ASP A 198 -11.03 -7.33 16.77
CA ASP A 198 -10.86 -6.25 17.74
C ASP A 198 -10.60 -4.90 17.04
N ALA A 199 -11.53 -3.96 17.22
CA ALA A 199 -11.43 -2.61 16.67
C ALA A 199 -10.24 -1.79 17.18
N HIS A 200 -9.59 -2.22 18.28
CA HIS A 200 -8.41 -1.58 18.86
C HIS A 200 -7.09 -2.16 18.35
N HIS A 201 -7.11 -3.28 17.63
CA HIS A 201 -5.91 -3.92 17.12
C HIS A 201 -5.67 -3.56 15.65
N LEU A 202 -4.53 -2.91 15.40
CA LEU A 202 -4.17 -2.29 14.14
C LEU A 202 -2.72 -2.61 13.78
N TYR A 203 -2.46 -2.86 12.50
CA TYR A 203 -1.11 -2.82 11.92
C TYR A 203 -1.00 -1.69 10.90
N VAL A 204 0.17 -1.05 10.86
CA VAL A 204 0.52 -0.04 9.87
C VAL A 204 1.87 -0.38 9.26
N ALA A 205 1.95 -0.40 7.94
CA ALA A 205 3.20 -0.56 7.20
C ALA A 205 3.69 0.77 6.63
N VAL A 206 4.99 1.00 6.77
CA VAL A 206 5.68 2.23 6.39
C VAL A 206 6.83 1.90 5.42
N SER A 207 6.81 2.54 4.25
CA SER A 207 7.97 2.61 3.34
C SER A 207 8.71 3.94 3.59
N THR A 208 9.79 4.02 4.37
CA THR A 208 10.50 2.93 5.05
C THR A 208 10.57 3.14 6.56
N ALA A 209 10.20 2.09 7.30
CA ALA A 209 10.40 1.91 8.74
C ALA A 209 10.09 0.46 9.13
N GLY A 210 9.14 -0.18 8.43
CA GLY A 210 8.66 -1.52 8.68
C GLY A 210 7.17 -1.57 9.03
N VAL A 211 6.77 -2.61 9.74
CA VAL A 211 5.42 -2.82 10.27
C VAL A 211 5.38 -2.43 11.76
N ILE A 212 4.33 -1.73 12.14
CA ILE A 212 4.12 -1.20 13.48
C ILE A 212 2.69 -1.58 13.91
N GLU A 213 2.53 -2.07 15.13
CA GLU A 213 1.24 -2.52 15.67
C GLU A 213 0.79 -1.63 16.82
N SER A 214 -0.51 -1.45 16.93
CA SER A 214 -1.20 -0.97 18.13
C SER A 214 -2.26 -1.97 18.56
N THR A 215 -2.41 -2.18 19.86
CA THR A 215 -3.45 -3.03 20.47
C THR A 215 -4.42 -2.23 21.35
N ASP A 216 -4.36 -0.90 21.27
CA ASP A 216 -5.13 0.04 22.12
C ASP A 216 -5.82 1.15 21.30
N GLY A 217 -6.08 0.90 20.02
CA GLY A 217 -6.77 1.82 19.12
C GLY A 217 -5.89 2.97 18.63
N GLY A 218 -4.57 2.78 18.63
CA GLY A 218 -3.57 3.74 18.18
C GLY A 218 -3.10 4.72 19.27
N GLN A 219 -3.28 4.39 20.55
CA GLN A 219 -2.77 5.19 21.67
C GLN A 219 -1.29 4.90 21.95
N SER A 220 -0.84 3.69 21.69
CA SER A 220 0.57 3.28 21.69
C SER A 220 0.87 2.36 20.51
N TRP A 221 2.16 2.27 20.17
CA TRP A 221 2.64 1.58 18.98
C TRP A 221 3.94 0.83 19.28
N GLN A 222 4.14 -0.32 18.64
CA GLN A 222 5.34 -1.14 18.78
C GLN A 222 5.77 -1.79 17.46
N ALA A 223 7.07 -2.02 17.29
CA ALA A 223 7.61 -2.65 16.09
C ALA A 223 7.13 -4.11 15.93
N ARG A 224 6.92 -4.52 14.67
CA ARG A 224 6.61 -5.89 14.24
C ARG A 224 7.49 -6.30 13.06
N ASN A 225 8.81 -6.18 13.23
CA ASN A 225 9.80 -6.39 12.18
C ASN A 225 10.70 -7.61 12.39
N SER A 226 10.50 -8.36 13.47
CA SER A 226 11.35 -9.53 13.78
C SER A 226 11.28 -10.57 12.67
N GLY A 227 12.44 -11.02 12.19
CA GLY A 227 12.54 -12.00 11.10
C GLY A 227 12.45 -11.41 9.68
N MET A 228 12.15 -10.12 9.53
CA MET A 228 12.40 -9.40 8.27
C MET A 228 13.90 -9.20 8.07
N LEU A 229 14.35 -9.11 6.82
CA LEU A 229 15.75 -8.93 6.45
C LEU A 229 15.91 -7.80 5.43
N MET A 230 16.90 -6.94 5.65
CA MET A 230 17.38 -5.93 4.69
C MET A 230 18.77 -6.33 4.17
N ASP A 231 18.80 -7.23 3.17
CA ASP A 231 20.02 -7.89 2.69
C ASP A 231 21.13 -6.92 2.22
N TYR A 232 20.78 -5.66 1.92
CA TYR A 232 21.73 -4.62 1.47
C TYR A 232 22.37 -3.81 2.62
N LEU A 233 21.91 -3.96 3.87
CA LEU A 233 22.47 -3.22 5.01
C LEU A 233 23.58 -4.00 5.73
N PRO A 234 24.53 -3.30 6.39
CA PRO A 234 25.54 -3.96 7.23
C PRO A 234 24.95 -4.81 8.37
N ASN A 235 23.81 -4.39 8.92
CA ASN A 235 23.01 -5.19 9.85
C ASN A 235 21.63 -5.49 9.23
N PRO A 236 21.47 -6.63 8.53
CA PRO A 236 20.21 -7.00 7.87
C PRO A 236 19.03 -7.21 8.84
N GLU A 237 19.31 -7.48 10.12
CA GLU A 237 18.31 -7.78 11.16
C GLU A 237 17.94 -6.53 12.00
N SER A 238 18.33 -5.33 11.57
CA SER A 238 17.95 -4.08 12.25
C SER A 238 16.43 -4.04 12.51
N GLU A 239 16.02 -3.63 13.71
CA GLU A 239 14.60 -3.57 14.09
C GLU A 239 13.80 -2.60 13.20
N TRP A 240 14.45 -1.54 12.71
CA TRP A 240 13.84 -0.48 11.91
C TRP A 240 14.55 -0.29 10.57
N GLY A 241 13.84 0.36 9.64
CA GLY A 241 14.34 0.75 8.33
C GLY A 241 13.85 -0.13 7.18
N HIS A 242 13.07 -1.18 7.49
CA HIS A 242 12.50 -2.10 6.50
C HIS A 242 11.58 -1.38 5.51
N ASP A 243 11.53 -1.89 4.28
CA ASP A 243 10.68 -1.36 3.20
C ASP A 243 9.62 -2.39 2.76
N PRO A 244 8.59 -2.65 3.59
CA PRO A 244 7.42 -3.38 3.13
C PRO A 244 6.78 -2.59 1.99
N HIS A 245 6.56 -3.21 0.83
CA HIS A 245 5.88 -2.59 -0.29
C HIS A 245 4.36 -2.64 -0.12
N PHE A 246 3.82 -3.75 0.38
CA PHE A 246 2.42 -3.92 0.75
C PHE A 246 2.26 -5.00 1.81
N VAL A 247 1.35 -4.78 2.77
CA VAL A 247 1.02 -5.73 3.84
C VAL A 247 -0.48 -5.98 3.85
N THR A 248 -0.87 -7.25 3.96
CA THR A 248 -2.28 -7.66 4.08
C THR A 248 -2.41 -8.86 5.02
N HIS A 249 -3.64 -9.22 5.37
CA HIS A 249 -3.95 -10.37 6.23
C HIS A 249 -5.11 -11.18 5.63
N CYS A 250 -5.29 -12.41 6.13
CA CYS A 250 -6.51 -13.17 5.90
C CYS A 250 -7.58 -12.79 6.93
N PRO A 251 -8.71 -12.17 6.54
CA PRO A 251 -9.73 -11.74 7.49
C PRO A 251 -10.36 -12.89 8.30
N ALA A 252 -10.46 -14.10 7.74
CA ALA A 252 -10.96 -15.26 8.47
C ALA A 252 -9.92 -15.86 9.43
N GLN A 253 -8.63 -15.57 9.24
CA GLN A 253 -7.52 -16.05 10.07
C GLN A 253 -6.51 -14.92 10.31
N PRO A 254 -6.85 -13.89 11.11
CA PRO A 254 -6.10 -12.63 11.14
C PRO A 254 -4.67 -12.70 11.65
N ASP A 255 -4.28 -13.81 12.30
CA ASP A 255 -2.88 -14.06 12.68
C ASP A 255 -1.98 -14.37 11.46
N HIS A 256 -2.58 -14.66 10.30
CA HIS A 256 -1.91 -14.85 9.03
C HIS A 256 -1.74 -13.52 8.29
N LEU A 257 -0.51 -13.00 8.30
CA LEU A 257 -0.14 -11.79 7.58
C LEU A 257 0.89 -12.08 6.49
N TRP A 258 0.76 -11.34 5.40
CA TRP A 258 1.61 -11.42 4.23
C TRP A 258 2.17 -10.06 3.90
N GLN A 259 3.41 -10.03 3.42
CA GLN A 259 3.95 -8.85 2.80
C GLN A 259 4.84 -9.17 1.59
N GLN A 260 4.71 -8.33 0.57
CA GLN A 260 5.79 -8.11 -0.36
C GLN A 260 6.65 -6.99 0.22
N ASN A 261 7.95 -7.22 0.30
CA ASN A 261 8.96 -6.30 0.80
C ASN A 261 10.00 -6.05 -0.29
N HIS A 262 10.74 -4.95 -0.20
CA HIS A 262 11.87 -4.67 -1.08
C HIS A 262 12.88 -5.82 -1.12
N CYS A 263 13.09 -6.51 0.00
CA CYS A 263 14.05 -7.60 0.14
C CYS A 263 13.42 -9.01 0.14
N GLY A 264 12.20 -9.18 -0.36
CA GLY A 264 11.60 -10.50 -0.52
C GLY A 264 10.11 -10.57 -0.25
N VAL A 265 9.58 -11.79 -0.23
CA VAL A 265 8.22 -12.09 0.24
C VAL A 265 8.31 -12.65 1.66
N PHE A 266 7.51 -12.13 2.57
CA PHE A 266 7.48 -12.59 3.96
C PHE A 266 6.06 -12.98 4.38
N TYR A 267 6.00 -13.97 5.27
CA TYR A 267 4.77 -14.53 5.82
C TYR A 267 4.90 -14.67 7.34
N SER A 268 3.82 -14.43 8.05
CA SER A 268 3.68 -14.65 9.49
C SER A 268 2.36 -15.37 9.74
N ASP A 269 2.36 -16.33 10.65
CA ASP A 269 1.18 -17.05 11.13
C ASP A 269 0.93 -16.81 12.64
N ASP A 270 1.57 -15.79 13.21
CA ASP A 270 1.54 -15.47 14.64
C ASP A 270 1.18 -14.01 14.96
N GLY A 271 0.54 -13.31 14.01
CA GLY A 271 0.15 -11.91 14.16
C GLY A 271 1.33 -10.95 14.02
N ALA A 272 2.20 -11.19 13.05
CA ALA A 272 3.40 -10.41 12.76
C ALA A 272 4.41 -10.32 13.93
N LYS A 273 4.35 -11.24 14.90
CA LYS A 273 5.35 -11.33 15.98
C LYS A 273 6.67 -11.82 15.41
N ARG A 274 6.63 -12.73 14.44
CA ARG A 274 7.78 -13.16 13.65
C ARG A 274 7.41 -13.31 12.17
N TRP A 275 8.31 -12.83 11.31
CA TRP A 275 8.23 -12.99 9.87
C TRP A 275 9.18 -14.08 9.38
N HIS A 276 8.73 -14.84 8.38
CA HIS A 276 9.50 -15.85 7.67
C HIS A 276 9.68 -15.40 6.23
N LYS A 277 10.93 -15.31 5.76
CA LYS A 277 11.22 -15.06 4.35
C LYS A 277 10.85 -16.31 3.54
N VAL A 278 9.89 -16.17 2.65
CA VAL A 278 9.31 -17.25 1.82
C VAL A 278 9.51 -17.01 0.32
N SER A 279 10.49 -16.16 -0.02
CA SER A 279 10.96 -15.98 -1.41
C SER A 279 11.44 -17.29 -2.03
N MET A 280 11.20 -17.46 -3.33
CA MET A 280 11.78 -18.51 -4.19
C MET A 280 12.40 -17.85 -5.44
N PRO A 281 13.64 -17.30 -5.35
CA PRO A 281 14.24 -16.52 -6.44
C PRO A 281 14.43 -17.31 -7.75
N ASN A 282 14.62 -18.62 -7.67
CA ASN A 282 14.67 -19.52 -8.84
C ASN A 282 13.37 -19.54 -9.65
N LEU A 283 12.24 -19.23 -9.03
CA LEU A 283 10.93 -19.07 -9.67
C LEU A 283 10.61 -17.60 -10.01
N GLY A 284 11.54 -16.68 -9.72
CA GLY A 284 11.33 -15.23 -9.82
C GLY A 284 10.52 -14.63 -8.67
N VAL A 285 10.09 -15.41 -7.67
CA VAL A 285 9.37 -14.91 -6.49
C VAL A 285 10.37 -14.31 -5.51
N ASN A 286 10.66 -13.02 -5.65
CA ASN A 286 11.56 -12.32 -4.74
C ASN A 286 11.22 -10.83 -4.68
N PHE A 287 11.41 -10.12 -5.80
CA PHE A 287 11.11 -8.69 -5.91
C PHE A 287 9.76 -8.48 -6.59
N GLY A 288 9.07 -7.42 -6.19
CA GLY A 288 7.72 -7.08 -6.62
C GLY A 288 7.16 -6.01 -5.70
N PHE A 289 5.93 -5.55 -5.93
CA PHE A 289 5.27 -4.58 -5.03
C PHE A 289 3.98 -5.09 -4.39
N PRO A 290 3.05 -5.74 -5.12
CA PRO A 290 1.81 -6.18 -4.52
C PRO A 290 1.93 -7.57 -3.88
N ILE A 291 1.06 -7.82 -2.92
CA ILE A 291 0.69 -9.15 -2.46
C ILE A 291 -0.80 -9.16 -2.12
N ALA A 292 -1.48 -10.26 -2.36
CA ALA A 292 -2.86 -10.46 -1.93
C ALA A 292 -2.97 -11.78 -1.16
N ALA A 293 -3.78 -11.82 -0.11
CA ALA A 293 -4.04 -13.01 0.69
C ALA A 293 -5.48 -13.47 0.48
N ASP A 294 -5.71 -14.79 0.50
CA ASP A 294 -7.07 -15.32 0.42
C ASP A 294 -7.87 -14.89 1.66
N ILE A 295 -9.16 -14.63 1.46
CA ILE A 295 -10.01 -14.13 2.54
C ILE A 295 -10.40 -15.19 3.58
N LYS A 296 -10.25 -16.48 3.25
CA LYS A 296 -10.64 -17.65 4.05
C LYS A 296 -9.44 -18.49 4.48
N ASP A 297 -8.43 -18.62 3.63
CA ASP A 297 -7.24 -19.43 3.89
C ASP A 297 -5.97 -18.57 3.99
N GLY A 298 -5.51 -18.32 5.21
CA GLY A 298 -4.33 -17.51 5.50
C GLY A 298 -3.02 -18.07 4.98
N ARG A 299 -2.99 -19.31 4.51
CA ARG A 299 -1.82 -19.92 3.87
C ARG A 299 -1.77 -19.69 2.36
N THR A 300 -2.82 -19.12 1.78
CA THR A 300 -2.91 -18.83 0.35
C THR A 300 -2.64 -17.36 0.07
N ALA A 301 -1.72 -17.09 -0.86
CA ALA A 301 -1.40 -15.74 -1.31
C ALA A 301 -0.95 -15.70 -2.77
N TRP A 302 -1.09 -14.52 -3.39
CA TRP A 302 -0.67 -14.21 -4.75
C TRP A 302 0.30 -13.04 -4.78
N VAL A 303 1.30 -13.12 -5.65
CA VAL A 303 2.21 -12.02 -5.99
C VAL A 303 2.34 -11.88 -7.50
N VAL A 304 2.67 -10.66 -7.94
CA VAL A 304 3.05 -10.38 -9.34
C VAL A 304 4.52 -9.96 -9.34
N PRO A 305 5.46 -10.90 -9.61
CA PRO A 305 6.88 -10.59 -9.49
C PRO A 305 7.39 -9.62 -10.56
N ALA A 306 8.40 -8.84 -10.19
CA ALA A 306 9.15 -7.94 -11.07
C ALA A 306 10.65 -8.26 -10.99
N ASN A 307 11.46 -7.79 -11.94
CA ASN A 307 12.85 -8.21 -12.05
C ASN A 307 13.70 -7.81 -10.84
N VAL A 308 14.06 -6.52 -10.75
CA VAL A 308 14.87 -5.98 -9.66
C VAL A 308 14.58 -4.49 -9.50
N ASP A 309 15.02 -3.88 -8.40
CA ASP A 309 14.81 -2.46 -8.16
C ASP A 309 15.44 -1.54 -9.21
N SER A 310 16.63 -1.90 -9.71
CA SER A 310 17.32 -1.14 -10.77
C SER A 310 16.69 -1.32 -12.16
N GLU A 311 15.77 -2.27 -12.31
CA GLU A 311 15.14 -2.63 -13.58
C GLU A 311 13.67 -3.06 -13.34
N ARG A 312 12.84 -2.06 -13.03
CA ARG A 312 11.43 -2.22 -12.62
C ARG A 312 10.50 -2.59 -13.77
N MET A 313 10.56 -3.84 -14.21
CA MET A 313 9.70 -4.42 -15.24
C MET A 313 9.55 -5.94 -15.08
N ALA A 314 8.75 -6.57 -15.95
CA ALA A 314 8.56 -8.02 -15.95
C ALA A 314 9.87 -8.79 -16.20
N ILE A 315 10.01 -9.95 -15.54
CA ILE A 315 11.21 -10.77 -15.62
C ILE A 315 11.38 -11.31 -17.05
N LYS A 316 12.48 -10.93 -17.71
CA LYS A 316 12.82 -11.34 -19.08
C LYS A 316 11.71 -11.01 -20.09
N GLY A 317 10.93 -9.96 -19.85
CA GLY A 317 9.83 -9.53 -20.73
C GLY A 317 8.57 -10.40 -20.69
N GLY A 318 8.43 -11.30 -19.70
CA GLY A 318 7.26 -12.17 -19.56
C GLY A 318 6.56 -12.01 -18.21
N LEU A 319 5.26 -11.66 -18.25
CA LEU A 319 4.42 -11.54 -17.06
C LEU A 319 3.97 -12.91 -16.55
N PHE A 320 3.89 -13.02 -15.22
CA PHE A 320 3.28 -14.15 -14.55
C PHE A 320 2.77 -13.75 -13.17
N VAL A 321 1.82 -14.52 -12.64
CA VAL A 321 1.41 -14.47 -11.25
C VAL A 321 1.91 -15.72 -10.56
N ALA A 322 2.41 -15.59 -9.33
CA ALA A 322 2.75 -16.72 -8.49
C ALA A 322 1.73 -16.87 -7.35
N ARG A 323 1.28 -18.10 -7.10
CA ARG A 323 0.38 -18.44 -5.99
C ARG A 323 1.06 -19.46 -5.07
N THR A 324 0.88 -19.28 -3.78
CA THR A 324 1.14 -20.32 -2.77
C THR A 324 -0.18 -20.72 -2.11
N THR A 325 -0.24 -21.93 -1.57
CA THR A 325 -1.39 -22.45 -0.79
C THR A 325 -0.92 -23.12 0.52
N ASP A 326 0.37 -22.99 0.84
CA ASP A 326 1.03 -23.70 1.92
C ASP A 326 1.84 -22.76 2.83
N GLY A 327 1.54 -21.46 2.85
CA GLY A 327 2.28 -20.49 3.64
C GLY A 327 3.65 -20.18 3.05
N GLY A 328 3.80 -20.28 1.73
CA GLY A 328 5.02 -19.92 1.01
C GLY A 328 6.11 -20.98 1.06
N GLN A 329 5.80 -22.20 1.51
CA GLN A 329 6.73 -23.34 1.43
C GLN A 329 6.97 -23.74 -0.02
N SER A 330 5.97 -23.57 -0.89
CA SER A 330 6.09 -23.70 -2.32
C SER A 330 5.27 -22.64 -3.07
N TRP A 331 5.66 -22.38 -4.33
CA TRP A 331 5.01 -21.43 -5.22
C TRP A 331 4.77 -22.06 -6.60
N GLN A 332 3.60 -21.81 -7.16
CA GLN A 332 3.21 -22.19 -8.52
C GLN A 332 3.14 -20.93 -9.38
N THR A 333 3.60 -21.00 -10.63
CA THR A 333 3.60 -19.85 -11.55
C THR A 333 2.56 -20.03 -12.66
N PHE A 334 1.79 -18.98 -12.94
CA PHE A 334 0.69 -18.99 -13.89
C PHE A 334 0.90 -17.90 -14.95
N ARG A 335 0.83 -18.33 -16.21
CA ARG A 335 1.19 -17.52 -17.40
C ARG A 335 0.11 -17.52 -18.47
N LYS A 336 -0.85 -18.44 -18.41
CA LYS A 336 -1.82 -18.65 -19.48
C LYS A 336 -2.72 -17.41 -19.61
N GLY A 337 -2.64 -16.74 -20.77
CA GLY A 337 -3.36 -15.50 -21.06
C GLY A 337 -2.58 -14.22 -20.77
N LEU A 338 -1.35 -14.30 -20.26
CA LEU A 338 -0.46 -13.16 -20.00
C LEU A 338 0.63 -13.04 -21.09
N PRO A 339 1.10 -11.83 -21.43
CA PRO A 339 2.16 -11.63 -22.41
C PRO A 339 3.49 -12.24 -21.92
N GLN A 340 4.16 -13.00 -22.79
CA GLN A 340 5.42 -13.69 -22.47
C GLN A 340 6.65 -13.07 -23.14
N GLU A 341 6.44 -12.06 -23.99
CA GLU A 341 7.50 -11.32 -24.67
C GLU A 341 7.15 -9.84 -24.67
N ASN A 342 8.16 -8.98 -24.59
CA ASN A 342 8.03 -7.52 -24.63
C ASN A 342 7.04 -6.93 -23.59
N ALA A 343 6.81 -7.62 -22.48
CA ALA A 343 6.05 -7.09 -21.36
C ALA A 343 6.95 -6.18 -20.52
N TYR A 344 6.68 -4.88 -20.56
CA TYR A 344 7.38 -3.86 -19.76
C TYR A 344 6.59 -3.44 -18.52
N ASP A 345 5.56 -4.23 -18.19
CA ASP A 345 4.67 -4.01 -17.07
C ASP A 345 5.41 -4.05 -15.73
N ILE A 346 5.01 -3.14 -14.84
CA ILE A 346 5.23 -3.26 -13.40
C ILE A 346 3.88 -3.07 -12.72
N VAL A 347 3.55 -3.95 -11.77
CA VAL A 347 2.36 -3.83 -10.94
C VAL A 347 2.80 -3.18 -9.62
N LEU A 348 2.17 -2.06 -9.26
CA LEU A 348 2.49 -1.34 -8.03
C LEU A 348 1.76 -1.95 -6.83
N ARG A 349 2.14 -1.52 -5.63
CA ARG A 349 1.71 -2.07 -4.34
C ARG A 349 0.20 -2.26 -4.17
N HIS A 350 -0.59 -1.32 -4.68
CA HIS A 350 -2.06 -1.36 -4.60
C HIS A 350 -2.70 -1.94 -5.86
N GLY A 351 -1.91 -2.39 -6.83
CA GLY A 351 -2.34 -2.82 -8.16
C GLY A 351 -2.77 -4.28 -8.27
N LEU A 352 -2.95 -5.00 -7.17
CA LEU A 352 -3.46 -6.38 -7.11
C LEU A 352 -4.54 -6.46 -6.03
N ASP A 353 -5.60 -7.21 -6.31
CA ASP A 353 -6.64 -7.53 -5.33
C ASP A 353 -7.29 -8.89 -5.62
N VAL A 354 -7.98 -9.45 -4.62
CA VAL A 354 -8.67 -10.74 -4.69
C VAL A 354 -10.08 -10.67 -4.10
N SER A 355 -11.03 -11.39 -4.69
CA SER A 355 -12.39 -11.53 -4.19
C SER A 355 -12.93 -12.92 -4.48
N GLY A 356 -12.87 -13.81 -3.48
CA GLY A 356 -13.24 -15.22 -3.67
C GLY A 356 -12.25 -15.91 -4.60
N ASP A 357 -12.71 -16.35 -5.76
CA ASP A 357 -11.86 -16.98 -6.77
C ASP A 357 -11.33 -15.99 -7.83
N ASP A 358 -11.81 -14.75 -7.78
CA ASP A 358 -11.41 -13.70 -8.71
C ASP A 358 -10.09 -13.05 -8.24
N VAL A 359 -9.14 -12.88 -9.16
CA VAL A 359 -7.85 -12.20 -8.93
C VAL A 359 -7.67 -11.16 -10.04
N CYS A 360 -7.44 -9.90 -9.68
CA CYS A 360 -7.30 -8.82 -10.65
C CYS A 360 -6.05 -8.01 -10.38
N PHE A 361 -5.30 -7.66 -11.44
CA PHE A 361 -4.20 -6.73 -11.33
C PHE A 361 -4.13 -5.74 -12.48
N GLY A 362 -3.52 -4.58 -12.21
CA GLY A 362 -3.31 -3.51 -13.18
C GLY A 362 -1.88 -3.00 -13.14
N SER A 363 -1.34 -2.67 -14.30
CA SER A 363 0.06 -2.27 -14.46
C SER A 363 0.25 -0.78 -14.77
N THR A 364 1.47 -0.30 -14.59
CA THR A 364 1.87 1.07 -14.94
C THR A 364 1.89 1.35 -16.45
N THR A 365 1.81 0.33 -17.30
CA THR A 365 1.66 0.48 -18.75
C THR A 365 0.20 0.58 -19.19
N GLY A 366 -0.75 0.50 -18.25
CA GLY A 366 -2.18 0.67 -18.54
C GLY A 366 -2.92 -0.62 -18.89
N ASN A 367 -2.29 -1.78 -18.62
CA ASN A 367 -2.93 -3.08 -18.79
C ASN A 367 -3.68 -3.49 -17.51
N VAL A 368 -4.84 -4.13 -17.66
CA VAL A 368 -5.60 -4.74 -16.57
C VAL A 368 -5.93 -6.18 -16.93
N TYR A 369 -5.60 -7.11 -16.05
CA TYR A 369 -5.82 -8.55 -16.22
C TYR A 369 -6.66 -9.10 -15.08
N LEU A 370 -7.59 -9.99 -15.42
CA LEU A 370 -8.48 -10.67 -14.49
C LEU A 370 -8.36 -12.18 -14.68
N SER A 371 -8.34 -12.91 -13.58
CA SER A 371 -8.57 -14.34 -13.50
C SER A 371 -9.83 -14.59 -12.67
N GLU A 372 -10.65 -15.54 -13.09
CA GLU A 372 -11.87 -15.98 -12.36
C GLU A 372 -11.69 -17.44 -11.86
N ASP A 373 -10.45 -17.93 -11.85
CA ASP A 373 -10.06 -19.30 -11.49
C ASP A 373 -8.83 -19.31 -10.57
N ARG A 374 -8.78 -18.37 -9.62
CA ARG A 374 -7.73 -18.28 -8.59
C ARG A 374 -6.33 -18.04 -9.14
N GLY A 375 -6.23 -17.32 -10.25
CA GLY A 375 -4.99 -16.90 -10.89
C GLY A 375 -4.42 -17.87 -11.93
N GLU A 376 -5.17 -18.91 -12.34
CA GLU A 376 -4.64 -19.95 -13.24
C GLU A 376 -4.70 -19.57 -14.72
N THR A 377 -5.80 -18.94 -15.15
CA THR A 377 -5.97 -18.39 -16.48
C THR A 377 -6.41 -16.93 -16.44
N TRP A 378 -5.89 -16.15 -17.39
CA TRP A 378 -6.04 -14.70 -17.39
C TRP A 378 -6.71 -14.21 -18.67
N GLN A 379 -7.58 -13.22 -18.51
CA GLN A 379 -8.12 -12.40 -19.59
C GLN A 379 -7.65 -10.96 -19.43
N CYS A 380 -7.33 -10.30 -20.54
CA CYS A 380 -7.04 -8.87 -20.56
C CYS A 380 -8.37 -8.09 -20.64
N LEU A 381 -8.68 -7.30 -19.62
CA LEU A 381 -9.86 -6.44 -19.60
C LEU A 381 -9.64 -5.15 -20.41
N GLY A 382 -8.38 -4.74 -20.59
CA GLY A 382 -8.00 -3.61 -21.43
C GLY A 382 -6.50 -3.33 -21.36
N SER A 383 -5.96 -2.80 -22.47
CA SER A 383 -4.52 -2.51 -22.62
C SER A 383 -4.20 -1.03 -22.91
N ASN A 384 -5.22 -0.17 -22.87
CA ASN A 384 -5.13 1.25 -23.22
C ASN A 384 -5.67 2.14 -22.09
N PHE A 385 -5.78 1.60 -20.88
CA PHE A 385 -6.08 2.44 -19.73
C PHE A 385 -4.89 3.36 -19.42
N PRO A 386 -5.10 4.47 -18.71
CA PRO A 386 -3.99 5.20 -18.13
C PRO A 386 -3.20 4.29 -17.16
N PRO A 387 -1.93 4.61 -16.85
CA PRO A 387 -1.15 3.87 -15.85
C PRO A 387 -1.96 3.61 -14.58
N ILE A 388 -2.05 2.34 -14.18
CA ILE A 388 -2.85 1.90 -13.03
C ILE A 388 -2.02 2.03 -11.77
N TYR A 389 -2.58 2.67 -10.74
CA TYR A 389 -1.99 2.82 -9.42
C TYR A 389 -2.62 1.88 -8.39
N SER A 390 -3.93 1.64 -8.50
CA SER A 390 -4.64 0.72 -7.61
C SER A 390 -5.75 -0.04 -8.35
N VAL A 391 -6.02 -1.26 -7.87
CA VAL A 391 -7.13 -2.12 -8.28
C VAL A 391 -7.84 -2.58 -7.01
N ARG A 392 -9.15 -2.41 -6.92
CA ARG A 392 -9.96 -2.96 -5.82
C ARG A 392 -11.24 -3.59 -6.34
N PHE A 393 -11.59 -4.75 -5.81
CA PHE A 393 -12.94 -5.28 -5.96
C PHE A 393 -13.91 -4.42 -5.13
N GLY A 394 -15.08 -4.14 -5.72
CA GLY A 394 -16.17 -3.42 -5.08
C GLY A 394 -16.96 -4.31 -4.15
#